data_AF-A0A5C9E344-F1
#
_entry.id   AF-A0A5C9E344-F1
#
_cell.length_a   1.000
_cell.length_b   1.000
_cell.length_c   1.000
_cell.angle_alpha   90.00
_cell.angle_beta   90.00
_cell.angle_gamma   90.00
#
_symmetry.space_group_name_H-M   'P 1'
#
loop_
_entity.id
_entity.type
_entity.pdbx_description
1 polymer ?
#
loop_
_entity_poly.entity_id
_entity_poly.type
_entity_poly.pdbx_seq_one_letter_code
_entity_poly.pdbx_strand_id
1 'polypeptide(L)'
;MAPTEASLEALSKLRILNPDFGWYIIPILAIVLYIYGCEIEKARKNGDWSVIFAGLTVLGLDLINEVWNALVFYFTNYSAFWTTPGASAYIILIGWNIEIFFMFSIAGIVFAKFLSADKDEKLFGKIPNRWFNAALFAAFCVFIEILLNWGDYLIWEYPWWQWYNPILIFLIGYFHFFVGAFLVHDMDTKEKQIKAVGLIYLIGLGAFFTFILLGWI
;
A
#
# COMPACT_ATOMS: atom_id res chain seq x y z
N MET A 1 23.13 15.16 5.84
CA MET A 1 23.54 14.54 4.56
C MET A 1 22.94 15.37 3.43
N ALA A 2 23.46 15.29 2.20
CA ALA A 2 22.85 15.96 1.05
C ALA A 2 21.76 15.06 0.44
N PRO A 3 20.71 15.61 -0.21
CA PRO A 3 19.68 14.81 -0.87
C PRO A 3 20.27 13.86 -1.93
N THR A 4 19.78 12.62 -2.01
CA THR A 4 20.22 11.68 -3.05
C THR A 4 19.66 12.04 -4.42
N GLU A 5 20.35 11.63 -5.49
CA GLU A 5 19.94 11.91 -6.87
C GLU A 5 18.53 11.37 -7.17
N ALA A 6 18.24 10.13 -6.72
CA ALA A 6 16.92 9.53 -6.86
C ALA A 6 15.82 10.35 -6.15
N SER A 7 16.12 10.89 -4.97
CA SER A 7 15.16 11.73 -4.23
C SER A 7 14.90 13.06 -4.93
N LEU A 8 15.95 13.69 -5.48
CA LEU A 8 15.83 14.91 -6.27
C LEU A 8 15.06 14.68 -7.57
N GLU A 9 15.29 13.55 -8.24
CA GLU A 9 14.57 13.18 -9.45
C GLU A 9 13.08 12.97 -9.17
N ALA A 10 12.75 12.16 -8.16
CA ALA A 10 11.36 11.94 -7.76
C ALA A 10 10.66 13.26 -7.37
N LEU A 11 11.34 14.13 -6.62
CA LEU A 11 10.83 15.45 -6.23
C LEU A 11 10.55 16.34 -7.45
N SER A 12 11.41 16.31 -8.47
CA SER A 12 11.26 17.14 -9.68
C SER A 12 10.03 16.77 -10.52
N LYS A 13 9.52 15.54 -10.37
CA LYS A 13 8.36 14.99 -11.08
C LYS A 13 7.07 15.02 -10.24
N LEU A 14 7.15 15.46 -8.98
CA LEU A 14 6.05 15.43 -8.03
C LEU A 14 4.85 16.23 -8.54
N ARG A 15 3.70 15.57 -8.62
CA ARG A 15 2.40 16.15 -9.00
C ARG A 15 2.37 16.79 -10.40
N ILE A 16 3.26 16.35 -11.29
CA ILE A 16 3.29 16.75 -12.70
C ILE A 16 2.77 15.58 -13.53
N LEU A 17 1.83 15.85 -14.45
CA LEU A 17 1.35 14.84 -15.40
C LEU A 17 2.44 14.51 -16.41
N ASN A 18 2.76 13.23 -16.56
CA ASN A 18 3.72 12.77 -17.54
C ASN A 18 3.10 12.79 -18.95
N PRO A 19 3.64 13.57 -19.90
CA PRO A 19 3.08 13.69 -21.24
C PRO A 19 3.24 12.41 -22.09
N ASP A 20 4.24 11.59 -21.78
CA ASP A 20 4.59 10.40 -22.58
C ASP A 20 3.93 9.11 -22.05
N PHE A 21 3.53 9.11 -20.77
CA PHE A 21 3.00 7.94 -20.07
C PHE A 21 1.78 8.37 -19.25
N GLY A 22 0.58 7.91 -19.61
CA GLY A 22 -0.61 8.28 -18.82
C GLY A 22 -1.91 7.61 -19.23
N TRP A 23 -2.08 7.30 -20.52
CA TRP A 23 -3.35 6.74 -21.00
C TRP A 23 -3.66 5.33 -20.47
N TYR A 24 -2.64 4.53 -20.14
CA TYR A 24 -2.84 3.18 -19.58
C TYR A 24 -3.46 3.16 -18.18
N ILE A 25 -3.36 4.28 -17.44
CA ILE A 25 -4.00 4.45 -16.14
C ILE A 25 -5.53 4.40 -16.25
N ILE A 26 -6.10 4.84 -17.37
CA ILE A 26 -7.56 4.85 -17.56
C ILE A 26 -8.14 3.42 -17.59
N PRO A 27 -7.62 2.47 -18.40
CA PRO A 27 -7.99 1.06 -18.29
C PRO A 27 -7.78 0.47 -16.88
N ILE A 28 -6.69 0.80 -16.18
CA ILE A 28 -6.44 0.28 -14.82
C ILE A 28 -7.50 0.81 -13.85
N LEU A 29 -7.84 2.09 -13.90
CA LEU A 29 -8.92 2.68 -13.13
C LEU A 29 -10.25 1.96 -13.40
N ALA A 30 -10.56 1.68 -14.67
CA ALA A 30 -11.77 0.95 -15.02
C ALA A 30 -11.79 -0.46 -14.41
N ILE A 31 -10.65 -1.16 -14.35
CA ILE A 31 -10.52 -2.47 -13.70
C ILE A 31 -10.73 -2.36 -12.18
N VAL A 32 -10.11 -1.37 -11.52
CA VAL A 32 -10.30 -1.12 -10.08
C VAL A 32 -11.79 -0.89 -9.79
N LEU A 33 -12.45 0.00 -10.55
CA LEU A 33 -13.87 0.28 -10.39
C LEU A 33 -14.75 -0.95 -10.66
N TYR A 34 -14.41 -1.76 -11.66
CA TYR A 34 -15.11 -3.01 -11.95
C TYR A 34 -15.01 -4.01 -10.78
N ILE A 35 -13.82 -4.18 -10.19
CA ILE A 35 -13.61 -5.04 -9.01
C ILE A 35 -14.50 -4.57 -7.85
N TYR A 36 -14.46 -3.28 -7.52
CA TYR A 36 -15.32 -2.73 -6.48
C TYR A 36 -16.81 -2.89 -6.82
N GLY A 37 -17.21 -2.69 -8.08
CA GLY A 37 -18.58 -2.93 -8.53
C GLY A 37 -19.04 -4.37 -8.25
N CYS A 38 -18.23 -5.36 -8.61
CA CYS A 38 -18.52 -6.78 -8.35
C CYS A 38 -18.58 -7.10 -6.86
N GLU A 39 -17.65 -6.58 -6.05
CA GLU A 39 -17.62 -6.85 -4.61
C GLU A 39 -18.76 -6.14 -3.87
N ILE A 40 -19.13 -4.92 -4.28
CA ILE A 40 -20.30 -4.20 -3.75
C ILE A 40 -21.59 -4.94 -4.10
N GLU A 41 -21.73 -5.46 -5.32
CA GLU A 41 -22.90 -6.26 -5.71
C GLU A 41 -23.04 -7.51 -4.82
N LYS A 42 -21.94 -8.24 -4.59
CA LYS A 42 -21.92 -9.40 -3.68
C LYS A 42 -22.28 -9.01 -2.25
N ALA A 43 -21.65 -7.97 -1.72
CA ALA A 43 -21.86 -7.49 -0.35
C ALA A 43 -23.31 -7.03 -0.10
N ARG A 44 -23.97 -6.46 -1.11
CA ARG A 44 -25.40 -6.12 -1.03
C ARG A 44 -26.30 -7.36 -0.98
N LYS A 45 -25.94 -8.45 -1.65
CA LYS A 45 -26.73 -9.69 -1.69
C LYS A 45 -26.59 -10.51 -0.41
N ASN A 46 -25.38 -10.64 0.13
CA ASN A 46 -25.11 -11.49 1.30
C ASN A 46 -24.97 -10.71 2.62
N GLY A 47 -24.90 -9.38 2.57
CA GLY A 47 -24.73 -8.53 3.75
C GLY A 47 -23.29 -8.44 4.28
N ASP A 48 -22.33 -9.14 3.66
CA ASP A 48 -20.93 -9.23 4.09
C ASP A 48 -20.06 -8.24 3.30
N TRP A 49 -19.48 -7.28 4.02
CA TRP A 49 -18.64 -6.21 3.47
C TRP A 49 -17.16 -6.42 3.78
N SER A 50 -16.79 -7.55 4.39
CA SER A 50 -15.47 -7.79 4.96
C SER A 50 -14.35 -7.74 3.93
N VAL A 51 -14.61 -8.22 2.71
CA VAL A 51 -13.66 -8.13 1.58
C VAL A 51 -13.36 -6.68 1.19
N ILE A 52 -14.39 -5.82 1.16
CA ILE A 52 -14.23 -4.40 0.82
C ILE A 52 -13.45 -3.70 1.94
N PHE A 53 -13.79 -3.97 3.20
CA PHE A 53 -13.07 -3.39 4.34
C PHE A 53 -11.62 -3.85 4.40
N ALA A 54 -11.30 -5.10 4.08
CA ALA A 54 -9.92 -5.56 3.95
C ALA A 54 -9.14 -4.76 2.88
N GLY A 55 -9.77 -4.51 1.73
CA GLY A 55 -9.27 -3.61 0.68
C GLY A 55 -8.94 -2.22 1.19
N LEU A 56 -9.93 -1.58 1.82
CA LEU A 56 -9.79 -0.23 2.39
C LEU A 56 -8.74 -0.18 3.51
N THR A 57 -8.59 -1.24 4.30
CA THR A 57 -7.55 -1.32 5.33
C THR A 57 -6.16 -1.27 4.72
N VAL A 58 -5.89 -2.07 3.68
CA VAL A 58 -4.57 -2.07 3.03
C VAL A 58 -4.27 -0.71 2.42
N LEU A 59 -5.19 -0.13 1.66
CA LEU A 59 -5.01 1.21 1.08
C LEU A 59 -4.84 2.31 2.13
N GLY A 60 -5.58 2.24 3.23
CA GLY A 60 -5.47 3.22 4.31
C GLY A 60 -4.13 3.13 5.06
N LEU A 61 -3.61 1.93 5.26
CA LEU A 61 -2.28 1.72 5.85
C LEU A 61 -1.16 2.15 4.90
N ASP A 62 -1.31 1.89 3.59
CA ASP A 62 -0.43 2.39 2.53
C ASP A 62 -0.34 3.93 2.56
N LEU A 63 -1.49 4.62 2.62
CA LEU A 63 -1.53 6.08 2.75
C LEU A 63 -0.73 6.59 3.97
N ILE A 64 -0.90 5.96 5.14
CA ILE A 64 -0.10 6.33 6.32
C ILE A 64 1.39 6.12 6.04
N ASN A 65 1.73 5.01 5.38
CA ASN A 65 3.09 4.65 5.05
C ASN A 65 3.77 5.68 4.15
N GLU A 66 3.07 6.10 3.10
CA GLU A 66 3.58 7.05 2.12
C GLU A 66 3.71 8.47 2.70
N VAL A 67 2.82 8.86 3.62
CA VAL A 67 2.94 10.12 4.35
C VAL A 67 4.18 10.13 5.22
N TRP A 68 4.42 9.11 6.06
CA TRP A 68 5.62 9.12 6.92
C TRP A 68 6.91 8.97 6.10
N ASN A 69 6.88 8.20 5.01
CA ASN A 69 8.00 8.06 4.10
C ASN A 69 8.41 9.41 3.52
N ALA A 70 7.45 10.21 3.05
CA ALA A 70 7.68 11.57 2.57
C ALA A 70 8.22 12.51 3.68
N LEU A 71 7.71 12.40 4.91
CA LEU A 71 8.21 13.17 6.05
C LEU A 71 9.65 12.83 6.42
N VAL A 72 10.06 11.56 6.31
CA VAL A 72 11.45 11.17 6.53
C VAL A 72 12.36 11.92 5.56
N PHE A 73 12.00 12.01 4.29
CA PHE A 73 12.78 12.81 3.34
C PHE A 73 12.84 14.28 3.75
N TYR A 74 11.69 14.90 4.08
CA TYR A 74 11.62 16.30 4.51
C TYR A 74 12.54 16.61 5.70
N PHE A 75 12.52 15.79 6.74
CA PHE A 75 13.30 16.04 7.96
C PHE A 75 14.77 15.66 7.81
N THR A 76 15.09 14.59 7.09
CA THR A 76 16.49 14.14 6.94
C THR A 76 17.27 14.89 5.88
N ASN A 77 16.57 15.45 4.88
CA ASN A 77 17.16 16.02 3.66
C ASN A 77 18.18 15.07 3.01
N TYR A 78 17.95 13.76 3.12
CA TYR A 78 18.82 12.73 2.56
C TYR A 78 18.04 11.86 1.56
N SER A 79 17.19 10.97 2.06
CA SER A 79 16.31 10.14 1.22
C SER A 79 15.08 9.70 2.00
N ALA A 80 14.01 9.38 1.27
CA ALA A 80 12.90 8.61 1.81
C ALA A 80 13.34 7.14 1.98
N PHE A 81 12.57 6.32 2.69
CA PHE A 81 12.86 4.89 2.79
C PHE A 81 12.74 4.21 1.42
N TRP A 82 11.77 4.63 0.62
CA TRP A 82 11.67 4.32 -0.80
C TRP A 82 11.31 5.57 -1.59
N THR A 83 11.88 5.68 -2.79
CA THR A 83 11.52 6.71 -3.77
C THR A 83 11.16 6.05 -5.09
N THR A 84 10.30 6.67 -5.89
CA THR A 84 9.90 6.13 -7.19
C THR A 84 10.28 7.10 -8.32
N PRO A 85 11.59 7.28 -8.62
CA PRO A 85 12.03 8.19 -9.66
C PRO A 85 11.75 7.68 -11.08
N GLY A 86 11.47 6.37 -11.23
CA GLY A 86 11.20 5.71 -12.50
C GLY A 86 9.99 6.29 -13.26
N ALA A 87 9.78 5.77 -14.48
CA ALA A 87 8.67 6.20 -15.31
C ALA A 87 7.32 5.88 -14.64
N SER A 88 6.52 6.93 -14.40
CA SER A 88 5.15 6.86 -13.90
C SER A 88 4.29 7.90 -14.60
N ALA A 89 2.99 7.64 -14.66
CA ALA A 89 2.01 8.60 -15.16
C ALA A 89 1.83 9.82 -14.23
N TYR A 90 1.91 9.61 -12.91
CA TYR A 90 1.73 10.65 -11.91
C TYR A 90 2.30 10.23 -10.56
N ILE A 91 3.26 11.03 -10.06
CA ILE A 91 3.85 10.84 -8.72
C ILE A 91 3.10 11.74 -7.73
N ILE A 92 2.43 11.13 -6.76
CA ILE A 92 1.59 11.79 -5.74
C ILE A 92 2.45 12.29 -4.57
N LEU A 93 3.31 11.41 -4.05
CA LEU A 93 4.32 11.62 -3.01
C LEU A 93 5.64 10.99 -3.47
N ILE A 94 6.76 11.31 -2.82
CA ILE A 94 8.10 10.91 -3.29
C ILE A 94 8.30 9.39 -3.51
N GLY A 95 7.58 8.55 -2.75
CA GLY A 95 7.53 7.09 -2.91
C GLY A 95 6.21 6.56 -3.47
N TRP A 96 5.23 7.43 -3.74
CA TRP A 96 3.87 7.03 -4.07
C TRP A 96 3.45 7.56 -5.43
N ASN A 97 3.30 6.66 -6.39
CA ASN A 97 2.75 6.96 -7.69
C ASN A 97 1.34 6.38 -7.87
N ILE A 98 0.67 6.80 -8.94
CA ILE A 98 -0.71 6.39 -9.22
C ILE A 98 -0.84 4.88 -9.50
N GLU A 99 0.21 4.25 -10.05
CA GLU A 99 0.26 2.80 -10.27
C GLU A 99 0.25 2.03 -8.94
N ILE A 100 1.07 2.47 -7.99
CA ILE A 100 1.12 1.93 -6.63
C ILE A 100 -0.21 2.16 -5.91
N PHE A 101 -0.77 3.38 -6.00
CA PHE A 101 -2.08 3.70 -5.44
C PHE A 101 -3.18 2.74 -5.94
N PHE A 102 -3.25 2.50 -7.25
CA PHE A 102 -4.23 1.57 -7.81
C PHE A 102 -3.98 0.12 -7.41
N MET A 103 -2.72 -0.31 -7.35
CA MET A 103 -2.39 -1.66 -6.86
C MET A 103 -2.86 -1.85 -5.42
N PHE A 104 -2.50 -0.96 -4.50
CA PHE A 104 -2.90 -1.05 -3.09
C PHE A 104 -4.41 -0.85 -2.87
N SER A 105 -5.10 -0.14 -3.78
CA SER A 105 -6.57 -0.04 -3.74
C SER A 105 -7.28 -1.38 -3.89
N ILE A 106 -6.65 -2.37 -4.53
CA ILE A 106 -7.22 -3.71 -4.71
C ILE A 106 -6.44 -4.82 -3.98
N ALA A 107 -5.22 -4.55 -3.49
CA ALA A 107 -4.38 -5.56 -2.85
C ALA A 107 -5.07 -6.25 -1.66
N GLY A 108 -5.75 -5.50 -0.80
CA GLY A 108 -6.51 -6.07 0.32
C GLY A 108 -7.75 -6.88 -0.11
N ILE A 109 -8.39 -6.50 -1.22
CA ILE A 109 -9.50 -7.28 -1.82
C ILE A 109 -8.95 -8.61 -2.34
N VAL A 110 -7.84 -8.58 -3.09
CA VAL A 110 -7.19 -9.78 -3.61
C VAL A 110 -6.81 -10.68 -2.44
N PHE A 111 -6.11 -10.16 -1.45
CA PHE A 111 -5.72 -10.90 -0.25
C PHE A 111 -6.90 -11.58 0.45
N ALA A 112 -8.01 -10.86 0.65
CA ALA A 112 -9.21 -11.42 1.28
C ALA A 112 -9.80 -12.62 0.51
N LYS A 113 -9.59 -12.72 -0.81
CA LYS A 113 -10.04 -13.89 -1.61
C LYS A 113 -9.25 -15.16 -1.34
N PHE A 114 -8.04 -15.05 -0.76
CA PHE A 114 -7.20 -16.20 -0.39
C PHE A 114 -7.39 -16.61 1.07
N LEU A 115 -8.19 -15.87 1.84
CA LEU A 115 -8.54 -16.24 3.19
C LEU A 115 -9.57 -17.38 3.18
N SER A 116 -9.34 -18.36 4.03
CA SER A 116 -10.32 -19.43 4.25
C SER A 116 -11.60 -18.88 4.86
N ALA A 117 -12.73 -19.50 4.53
CA ALA A 117 -13.99 -19.23 5.22
C ALA A 117 -13.91 -19.57 6.72
N ASP A 118 -13.12 -20.59 7.08
CA ASP A 118 -12.81 -20.89 8.48
C ASP A 118 -11.58 -20.10 8.94
N LYS A 119 -11.81 -19.13 9.83
CA LYS A 119 -10.73 -18.30 10.38
C LYS A 119 -9.73 -19.07 11.24
N ASP A 120 -10.16 -20.20 11.82
CA ASP A 120 -9.35 -21.03 12.70
C ASP A 120 -8.66 -22.18 11.95
N GLU A 121 -8.85 -22.27 10.62
CA GLU A 121 -8.19 -23.27 9.79
C GLU A 121 -6.66 -23.18 9.92
N LYS A 122 -6.03 -24.34 10.10
CA LYS A 122 -4.58 -24.50 10.14
C LYS A 122 -4.06 -25.20 8.89
N LEU A 123 -3.22 -24.49 8.14
CA LEU A 123 -2.47 -25.04 7.03
C LEU A 123 -1.42 -26.02 7.55
N PHE A 124 -1.31 -27.16 6.85
CA PHE A 124 -0.46 -28.29 7.24
C PHE A 124 -0.69 -28.76 8.70
N GLY A 125 -1.88 -28.52 9.24
CA GLY A 125 -2.28 -28.89 10.60
C GLY A 125 -1.65 -28.06 11.73
N LYS A 126 -0.82 -27.05 11.42
CA LYS A 126 -0.05 -26.31 12.45
C LYS A 126 -0.11 -24.80 12.32
N ILE A 127 -0.13 -24.25 11.10
CA ILE A 127 0.05 -22.81 10.87
C ILE A 127 -1.31 -22.17 10.63
N PRO A 128 -1.75 -21.18 11.44
CA PRO A 128 -3.01 -20.50 11.18
C PRO A 128 -3.02 -19.85 9.79
N ASN A 129 -4.09 -20.07 9.02
CA ASN A 129 -4.17 -19.64 7.62
C ASN A 129 -4.02 -18.11 7.45
N ARG A 130 -4.53 -17.30 8.38
CA ARG A 130 -4.44 -15.83 8.35
C ARG A 130 -2.99 -15.34 8.36
N TRP A 131 -2.22 -15.82 9.33
CA TRP A 131 -0.82 -15.48 9.51
C TRP A 131 0.05 -16.00 8.36
N PHE A 132 -0.23 -17.21 7.87
CA PHE A 132 0.44 -17.75 6.70
C PHE A 132 0.20 -16.90 5.46
N ASN A 133 -1.06 -16.60 5.13
CA ASN A 133 -1.40 -15.81 3.96
C ASN A 133 -0.84 -14.39 4.05
N ALA A 134 -0.88 -13.76 5.24
CA ALA A 134 -0.29 -12.43 5.43
C ALA A 134 1.22 -12.44 5.18
N ALA A 135 1.93 -13.46 5.68
CA ALA A 135 3.36 -13.63 5.42
C ALA A 135 3.65 -13.91 3.94
N LEU A 136 2.85 -14.76 3.30
CA LEU A 136 3.01 -15.11 1.88
C LEU A 136 2.82 -13.89 0.98
N PHE A 137 1.75 -13.12 1.18
CA PHE A 137 1.48 -11.90 0.41
C PHE A 137 2.54 -10.84 0.66
N ALA A 138 2.97 -10.64 1.91
CA ALA A 138 4.06 -9.72 2.22
C ALA A 138 5.37 -10.11 1.53
N ALA A 139 5.73 -11.40 1.58
CA ALA A 139 6.93 -11.90 0.89
C ALA A 139 6.82 -11.71 -0.64
N PHE A 140 5.64 -11.93 -1.21
CA PHE A 140 5.41 -11.70 -2.64
C PHE A 140 5.57 -10.22 -3.01
N CYS A 141 5.02 -9.30 -2.23
CA CYS A 141 5.19 -7.87 -2.48
C CYS A 141 6.66 -7.44 -2.37
N VAL A 142 7.38 -7.89 -1.33
CA VAL A 142 8.82 -7.63 -1.19
C VAL A 142 9.60 -8.18 -2.38
N PHE A 143 9.26 -9.38 -2.87
CA PHE A 143 9.87 -9.94 -4.06
C PHE A 143 9.66 -9.04 -5.29
N ILE A 144 8.43 -8.54 -5.50
CA ILE A 144 8.15 -7.60 -6.60
C ILE A 144 8.92 -6.29 -6.42
N GLU A 145 9.01 -5.74 -5.21
CA GLU A 145 9.81 -4.53 -4.97
C GLU A 145 11.29 -4.72 -5.23
N ILE A 146 11.85 -5.89 -4.91
CA ILE A 146 13.25 -6.19 -5.25
C ILE A 146 13.45 -6.15 -6.78
N LEU A 147 12.49 -6.66 -7.56
CA LEU A 147 12.56 -6.57 -9.02
C LEU A 147 12.46 -5.11 -9.51
N LEU A 148 11.59 -4.30 -8.90
CA LEU A 148 11.48 -2.87 -9.20
C LEU A 148 12.77 -2.12 -8.82
N ASN A 149 13.41 -2.52 -7.72
CA ASN A 149 14.66 -1.94 -7.25
C ASN A 149 15.83 -2.28 -8.18
N TRP A 150 15.92 -3.51 -8.67
CA TRP A 150 16.92 -3.87 -9.69
C TRP A 150 16.70 -3.18 -11.04
N GLY A 151 15.48 -2.72 -11.32
CA GLY A 151 15.15 -1.97 -12.53
C GLY A 151 15.17 -0.45 -12.36
N ASP A 152 15.65 0.07 -11.22
CA ASP A 152 15.67 1.50 -10.89
C ASP A 152 14.30 2.20 -10.89
N TYR A 153 13.20 1.44 -10.80
CA TYR A 153 11.84 1.99 -10.67
C TYR A 153 11.52 2.41 -9.25
N LEU A 154 12.07 1.68 -8.27
CA LEU A 154 11.88 1.91 -6.84
C LEU A 154 13.23 1.88 -6.15
N ILE A 155 13.70 3.03 -5.65
CA ILE A 155 15.05 3.16 -5.11
C ILE A 155 15.03 3.09 -3.59
N TRP A 156 16.01 2.36 -3.07
CA TRP A 156 16.35 2.29 -1.67
C TRP A 156 17.76 2.83 -1.48
N GLU A 157 17.99 3.63 -0.44
CA GLU A 157 19.28 4.27 -0.18
C GLU A 157 19.91 3.83 1.16
N TYR A 158 19.09 3.33 2.10
CA TYR A 158 19.53 3.00 3.44
C TYR A 158 19.99 1.54 3.56
N PRO A 159 21.20 1.22 4.09
CA PRO A 159 21.69 -0.17 4.14
C PRO A 159 20.83 -1.17 4.91
N TRP A 160 20.02 -0.69 5.86
CA TRP A 160 19.07 -1.51 6.64
C TRP A 160 17.69 -1.65 5.98
N TRP A 161 17.47 -1.00 4.84
CA TRP A 161 16.27 -1.04 4.03
C TRP A 161 16.69 -1.26 2.58
N GLN A 162 17.13 -2.47 2.25
CA GLN A 162 17.75 -2.80 0.95
C GLN A 162 17.39 -4.22 0.52
N TRP A 163 17.59 -4.53 -0.77
CA TRP A 163 17.30 -5.86 -1.32
C TRP A 163 18.06 -6.99 -0.63
N TYR A 164 19.29 -6.73 -0.17
CA TYR A 164 20.11 -7.70 0.57
C TYR A 164 19.76 -7.78 2.06
N ASN A 165 18.94 -6.86 2.58
CA ASN A 165 18.40 -6.89 3.93
C ASN A 165 16.92 -6.46 3.94
N PRO A 166 16.01 -7.30 3.40
CA PRO A 166 14.62 -6.92 3.20
C PRO A 166 13.75 -7.16 4.43
N ILE A 167 14.33 -7.43 5.60
CA ILE A 167 13.58 -7.82 6.80
C ILE A 167 12.66 -6.67 7.26
N LEU A 168 13.17 -5.44 7.28
CA LEU A 168 12.35 -4.28 7.64
C LEU A 168 11.30 -3.96 6.58
N ILE A 169 11.61 -4.17 5.30
CA ILE A 169 10.66 -4.02 4.19
C ILE A 169 9.54 -5.04 4.33
N PHE A 170 9.87 -6.29 4.69
CA PHE A 170 8.86 -7.31 4.98
C PHE A 170 7.96 -6.89 6.15
N LEU A 171 8.52 -6.49 7.29
CA LEU A 171 7.73 -6.19 8.49
C LEU A 171 6.95 -4.87 8.39
N ILE A 172 7.62 -3.80 7.99
CA ILE A 172 7.14 -2.40 8.03
C ILE A 172 6.70 -1.92 6.64
N GLY A 173 7.13 -2.57 5.55
CA GLY A 173 6.61 -2.29 4.22
C GLY A 173 5.31 -3.02 3.92
N TYR A 174 5.14 -4.28 4.39
CA TYR A 174 4.03 -5.11 3.92
C TYR A 174 3.29 -5.96 4.94
N PHE A 175 3.99 -6.66 5.83
CA PHE A 175 3.37 -7.70 6.67
C PHE A 175 2.24 -7.15 7.53
N HIS A 176 2.48 -6.00 8.17
CA HIS A 176 1.47 -5.38 9.01
C HIS A 176 0.23 -4.87 8.23
N PHE A 177 0.35 -4.61 6.91
CA PHE A 177 -0.81 -4.27 6.07
C PHE A 177 -1.77 -5.46 5.96
N PHE A 178 -1.25 -6.63 5.60
CA PHE A 178 -2.07 -7.84 5.46
C PHE A 178 -2.56 -8.36 6.82
N VAL A 179 -1.79 -8.14 7.90
CA VAL A 179 -2.26 -8.37 9.26
C VAL A 179 -3.46 -7.47 9.58
N GLY A 180 -3.35 -6.17 9.33
CA GLY A 180 -4.47 -5.24 9.49
C GLY A 180 -5.68 -5.67 8.66
N ALA A 181 -5.46 -6.09 7.41
CA ALA A 181 -6.52 -6.52 6.50
C ALA A 181 -7.29 -7.71 7.04
N PHE A 182 -6.63 -8.80 7.49
CA PHE A 182 -7.38 -9.94 8.03
C PHE A 182 -8.01 -9.65 9.39
N LEU A 183 -7.38 -8.81 10.22
CA LEU A 183 -7.95 -8.43 11.52
C LEU A 183 -9.26 -7.65 11.35
N VAL A 184 -9.32 -6.74 10.37
CA VAL A 184 -10.55 -6.01 10.02
C VAL A 184 -11.54 -6.94 9.34
N HIS A 185 -11.08 -7.79 8.42
CA HIS A 185 -11.92 -8.78 7.75
C HIS A 185 -12.67 -9.67 8.75
N ASP A 186 -11.98 -10.17 9.79
CA ASP A 186 -12.53 -11.14 10.74
C ASP A 186 -13.30 -10.50 11.91
N MET A 187 -13.56 -9.19 11.89
CA MET A 187 -14.35 -8.52 12.92
C MET A 187 -15.81 -8.97 12.89
N ASP A 188 -16.39 -9.21 14.07
CA ASP A 188 -17.75 -9.78 14.19
C ASP A 188 -18.86 -8.87 13.64
N THR A 189 -18.60 -7.55 13.55
CA THR A 189 -19.62 -6.58 13.12
C THR A 189 -19.06 -5.55 12.16
N LYS A 190 -19.90 -5.18 11.19
CA LYS A 190 -19.65 -4.08 10.25
C LYS A 190 -19.34 -2.75 10.95
N GLU A 191 -19.94 -2.49 12.11
CA GLU A 191 -19.67 -1.27 12.87
C GLU A 191 -18.21 -1.22 13.35
N LYS A 192 -17.66 -2.35 13.83
CA LYS A 192 -16.24 -2.45 14.21
C LYS A 192 -15.34 -2.23 12.99
N GLN A 193 -15.70 -2.79 11.83
CA GLN A 193 -14.97 -2.61 10.57
C GLN A 193 -14.95 -1.13 10.14
N ILE A 194 -16.11 -0.46 10.17
CA ILE A 194 -16.24 0.97 9.86
C ILE A 194 -15.38 1.81 10.81
N LYS A 195 -15.43 1.53 12.12
CA LYS A 195 -14.63 2.27 13.11
C LYS A 195 -13.13 2.08 12.88
N ALA A 196 -12.69 0.85 12.63
CA ALA A 196 -11.28 0.54 12.39
C ALA A 196 -10.75 1.22 11.13
N VAL A 197 -11.45 1.04 10.00
CA VAL A 197 -11.07 1.68 8.72
C VAL A 197 -11.20 3.20 8.81
N GLY A 198 -12.25 3.71 9.43
CA GLY A 198 -12.45 5.14 9.65
C GLY A 198 -11.31 5.77 10.46
N LEU A 199 -10.81 5.09 11.50
CA LEU A 199 -9.66 5.56 12.28
C LEU A 199 -8.38 5.58 11.45
N ILE A 200 -8.12 4.54 10.66
CA ILE A 200 -6.95 4.47 9.76
C ILE A 200 -6.96 5.66 8.79
N TYR A 201 -8.08 5.90 8.11
CA TYR A 201 -8.19 7.03 7.18
C TYR A 201 -8.20 8.39 7.88
N LEU A 202 -8.75 8.50 9.09
CA LEU A 202 -8.67 9.74 9.85
C LEU A 202 -7.21 10.11 10.15
N ILE A 203 -6.39 9.13 10.53
CA ILE A 203 -4.96 9.33 10.75
C ILE A 203 -4.25 9.66 9.44
N GLY A 204 -4.42 8.82 8.41
CA GLY A 204 -3.72 8.97 7.13
C GLY A 204 -4.08 10.26 6.39
N LEU A 205 -5.37 10.53 6.18
CA LEU A 205 -5.83 11.75 5.51
C LEU A 205 -5.58 12.99 6.37
N GLY A 206 -5.78 12.89 7.69
CA GLY A 206 -5.49 13.98 8.62
C GLY A 206 -4.03 14.43 8.55
N ALA A 207 -3.11 13.47 8.57
CA ALA A 207 -1.67 13.71 8.38
C ALA A 207 -1.39 14.27 6.97
N PHE A 208 -1.90 13.62 5.91
CA PHE A 208 -1.69 14.03 4.53
C PHE A 208 -2.09 15.50 4.28
N PHE A 209 -3.32 15.89 4.65
CA PHE A 209 -3.78 17.26 4.45
C PHE A 209 -3.02 18.27 5.32
N THR A 210 -2.71 17.91 6.57
CA THR A 210 -1.94 18.78 7.46
C THR A 210 -0.56 19.08 6.87
N PHE A 211 0.16 18.05 6.40
CA PHE A 211 1.52 18.23 5.92
C PHE A 211 1.60 18.83 4.51
N ILE A 212 0.58 18.64 3.67
CA ILE A 212 0.44 19.42 2.43
C ILE A 212 0.26 20.90 2.73
N LEU A 213 -0.62 21.26 3.68
CA LEU A 213 -0.86 22.67 4.04
C LEU A 213 0.38 23.33 4.65
N LEU A 214 1.20 22.56 5.37
CA LEU A 214 2.48 23.02 5.91
C LEU A 214 3.61 23.05 4.85
N GLY A 215 3.38 22.51 3.65
CA GLY A 215 4.38 22.41 2.58
C GLY A 215 5.50 21.42 2.88
N TRP A 216 5.26 20.42 3.74
CA TRP A 216 6.25 19.41 4.11
C TRP A 216 6.26 18.22 3.14
N ILE A 217 5.13 17.98 2.47
CA ILE A 217 4.95 16.90 1.49
C ILE A 217 4.24 17.36 0.23
#